data_AF-Q821I1-F1
#
_entry.id   AF-Q821I1-F1
#
_cell.length_a   1.000
_cell.length_b   1.000
_cell.length_c   1.000
_cell.angle_alpha   90.00
_cell.angle_beta   90.00
_cell.angle_gamma   90.00
#
_symmetry.space_group_name_H-M   'P 1'
#
loop_
_entity.id
_entity.type
_entity.pdbx_description
1 polymer ?
#
loop_
_entity_poly.entity_id
_entity_poly.type
_entity_poly.pdbx_seq_one_letter_code
_entity_poly.pdbx_strand_id
1 'polypeptide(L)'
;MGNLKTLLESRFRKNTQDKMETLTRKRMEGELSPFLSRFSDIKLSPKEEEKFRQLLENYTFEDQISEEDLKNLCTLSAQIKQIHHQAVLLHGERIKKVRDLLKTYREGAFSAWLLITYGNRQTPYNFLVYYELFSTLPEPLKIEAEKMPRQAIYTLASRQGPQEKKEAIIRNYRGESKGELLDIIRKEFPLISTDRRQTCLAKQALAILSKGSQLLKKCSELSPEDYSSLEKLIKKLQKVKNNFFPNTKV
;
A
#
# COMPACT_ATOMS: atom_id res chain seq x y z
N MET A 1 22.84 38.33 51.05
CA MET A 1 22.96 38.03 49.61
C MET A 1 21.92 36.99 49.17
N GLY A 2 20.62 37.35 49.16
CA GLY A 2 19.53 36.38 48.91
C GLY A 2 18.47 36.78 47.88
N ASN A 3 18.62 37.92 47.21
CA ASN A 3 17.56 38.46 46.32
C ASN A 3 17.81 38.31 44.82
N LEU A 4 19.05 38.00 44.39
CA LEU A 4 19.34 37.88 42.95
C LEU A 4 19.01 36.49 42.40
N LYS A 5 19.23 35.45 43.21
CA LYS A 5 19.00 34.04 42.82
C LYS A 5 17.51 33.73 42.63
N THR A 6 16.67 34.24 43.53
CA THR A 6 15.21 34.09 43.50
C THR A 6 14.53 34.89 42.38
N LEU A 7 15.07 36.07 42.03
CA LEU A 7 14.61 36.88 40.89
C LEU A 7 15.00 36.27 39.53
N LEU A 8 16.16 35.62 39.43
CA LEU A 8 16.56 34.86 38.24
C LEU A 8 15.74 33.58 38.08
N GLU A 9 15.55 32.80 39.16
CA GLU A 9 14.75 31.57 39.11
C GLU A 9 13.27 31.82 38.78
N SER A 10 12.68 32.91 39.30
CA SER A 10 11.30 33.29 38.98
C SER A 10 11.10 33.77 37.53
N ARG A 11 12.11 34.42 36.92
CA ARG A 11 12.07 34.77 35.48
C ARG A 11 12.23 33.54 34.57
N PHE A 12 13.04 32.57 34.98
CA PHE A 12 13.25 31.36 34.18
C PHE A 12 12.06 30.38 34.25
N ARG A 13 11.41 30.22 35.40
CA ARG A 13 10.31 29.25 35.58
C ARG A 13 9.00 29.65 34.89
N LYS A 14 8.61 30.93 34.90
CA LYS A 14 7.33 31.37 34.29
C LYS A 14 7.29 31.27 32.76
N ASN A 15 8.45 31.31 32.10
CA ASN A 15 8.52 31.34 30.63
C ASN A 15 8.87 29.97 30.01
N THR A 16 9.42 29.03 30.79
CA THR A 16 9.73 27.67 30.29
C THR A 16 8.53 26.74 30.40
N GLN A 17 7.72 26.84 31.44
CA GLN A 17 6.57 25.96 31.64
C GLN A 17 5.46 26.26 30.63
N ASP A 18 5.18 27.54 30.38
CA ASP A 18 4.20 27.99 29.38
C ASP A 18 4.64 27.65 27.94
N LYS A 19 5.95 27.79 27.64
CA LYS A 19 6.54 27.34 26.37
C LYS A 19 6.51 25.82 26.22
N MET A 20 6.76 25.06 27.28
CA MET A 20 6.74 23.60 27.24
C MET A 20 5.30 23.08 27.09
N GLU A 21 4.32 23.70 27.73
CA GLU A 21 2.89 23.41 27.53
C GLU A 21 2.42 23.80 26.13
N THR A 22 2.77 24.98 25.61
CA THR A 22 2.45 25.34 24.21
C THR A 22 3.17 24.45 23.20
N LEU A 23 4.44 24.07 23.42
CA LEU A 23 5.13 23.10 22.56
C LEU A 23 4.50 21.70 22.66
N THR A 24 4.03 21.29 23.83
CA THR A 24 3.34 19.99 24.01
C THR A 24 1.97 20.02 23.35
N ARG A 25 1.22 21.11 23.50
CA ARG A 25 -0.08 21.34 22.86
C ARG A 25 0.05 21.38 21.34
N LYS A 26 1.00 22.15 20.81
CA LYS A 26 1.35 22.18 19.37
C LYS A 26 1.88 20.85 18.83
N ARG A 27 2.47 20.00 19.68
CA ARG A 27 2.88 18.63 19.30
C ARG A 27 1.70 17.64 19.31
N MET A 28 0.74 17.84 20.20
CA MET A 28 -0.51 17.07 20.26
C MET A 28 -1.50 17.48 19.17
N GLU A 29 -1.50 18.76 18.79
CA GLU A 29 -2.30 19.37 17.71
C GLU A 29 -1.62 19.21 16.33
N GLY A 30 -0.38 18.71 16.28
CA GLY A 30 0.33 18.35 15.05
C GLY A 30 1.10 19.50 14.37
N GLU A 31 1.06 20.72 14.89
CA GLU A 31 1.76 21.90 14.35
C GLU A 31 3.29 21.81 14.41
N LEU A 32 3.87 21.10 15.40
CA LEU A 32 5.33 20.91 15.53
C LEU A 32 5.83 19.59 14.97
N SER A 33 4.97 18.91 14.21
CA SER A 33 5.37 17.73 13.48
C SER A 33 6.39 18.16 12.41
N PRO A 34 7.59 17.53 12.28
CA PRO A 34 8.52 17.69 11.14
C PRO A 34 7.90 17.33 9.76
N PHE A 35 6.58 17.32 9.68
CA PHE A 35 5.71 16.79 8.64
C PHE A 35 5.10 17.92 7.79
N LEU A 36 4.90 19.13 8.33
CA LEU A 36 4.47 20.30 7.53
C LEU A 36 5.64 20.97 6.80
N SER A 37 6.86 20.86 7.33
CA SER A 37 8.08 21.42 6.71
C SER A 37 8.55 20.66 5.45
N ARG A 38 7.92 19.53 5.10
CA ARG A 38 8.35 18.65 3.99
C ARG A 38 7.48 18.73 2.74
N PHE A 39 6.59 19.72 2.63
CA PHE A 39 5.75 19.88 1.43
C PHE A 39 6.42 20.65 0.29
N SER A 40 7.63 21.20 0.48
CA SER A 40 8.20 22.17 -0.46
C SER A 40 8.95 21.59 -1.66
N ASP A 41 9.37 20.32 -1.67
CA ASP A 41 10.24 19.78 -2.74
C ASP A 41 9.91 18.34 -3.18
N ILE A 42 8.64 17.98 -3.30
CA ILE A 42 8.27 16.62 -3.76
C ILE A 42 7.94 16.65 -5.24
N LYS A 43 8.83 16.03 -6.00
CA LYS A 43 8.68 15.82 -7.44
C LYS A 43 8.29 14.37 -7.70
N LEU A 44 7.45 14.19 -8.71
CA LEU A 44 7.18 12.87 -9.26
C LEU A 44 8.43 12.34 -9.96
N SER A 45 8.48 11.03 -10.19
CA SER A 45 9.53 10.50 -11.07
C SER A 45 9.29 10.94 -12.52
N PRO A 46 10.33 11.07 -13.36
CA PRO A 46 10.15 11.43 -14.78
C PRO A 46 9.18 10.51 -15.53
N LYS A 47 9.17 9.22 -15.18
CA LYS A 47 8.22 8.24 -15.73
C LYS A 47 6.77 8.47 -15.30
N GLU A 48 6.55 9.05 -14.13
CA GLU A 48 5.21 9.41 -13.66
C GLU A 48 4.74 10.72 -14.28
N GLU A 49 5.61 11.72 -14.38
CA GLU A 49 5.33 12.98 -15.08
C GLU A 49 4.92 12.71 -16.54
N GLU A 50 5.65 11.82 -17.23
CA GLU A 50 5.32 11.40 -18.59
C GLU A 50 3.94 10.73 -18.69
N LYS A 51 3.52 9.94 -17.69
CA LYS A 51 2.17 9.35 -17.67
C LYS A 51 1.09 10.41 -17.48
N PHE A 52 1.36 11.46 -16.72
CA PHE A 52 0.42 12.57 -16.56
C PHE A 52 0.36 13.42 -17.83
N ARG A 53 1.49 13.61 -18.53
CA ARG A 53 1.52 14.21 -19.86
C ARG A 53 0.65 13.44 -20.84
N GLN A 54 0.86 12.13 -20.96
CA GLN A 54 0.05 11.25 -21.80
C GLN A 54 -1.43 11.25 -21.39
N LEU A 55 -1.74 11.36 -20.09
CA LEU A 55 -3.11 11.50 -19.63
C LEU A 55 -3.73 12.80 -20.15
N LEU A 56 -3.03 13.94 -20.07
CA LEU A 56 -3.56 15.20 -20.61
C LEU A 56 -3.70 15.14 -22.14
N GLU A 57 -2.73 14.57 -22.84
CA GLU A 57 -2.77 14.40 -24.31
C GLU A 57 -3.94 13.51 -24.77
N ASN A 58 -4.26 12.45 -24.02
CA ASN A 58 -5.36 11.54 -24.37
C ASN A 58 -6.76 12.12 -24.13
N TYR A 59 -6.87 13.15 -23.28
CA TYR A 59 -8.15 13.69 -22.83
C TYR A 59 -8.31 15.20 -23.10
N THR A 60 -7.37 15.82 -23.82
CA THR A 60 -7.51 17.20 -24.28
C THR A 60 -8.46 17.27 -25.48
N PHE A 61 -9.26 18.33 -25.54
CA PHE A 61 -10.04 18.70 -26.72
C PHE A 61 -9.27 19.67 -27.64
N GLU A 62 -8.13 20.18 -27.18
CA GLU A 62 -7.26 21.13 -27.86
C GLU A 62 -6.01 20.44 -28.43
N ASP A 63 -5.42 20.99 -29.49
CA ASP A 63 -4.22 20.41 -30.14
C ASP A 63 -2.95 20.51 -29.26
N GLN A 64 -2.99 21.25 -28.16
CA GLN A 64 -1.86 21.45 -27.26
C GLN A 64 -2.29 21.32 -25.80
N ILE A 65 -1.38 20.79 -24.98
CA ILE A 65 -1.56 20.71 -23.53
C ILE A 65 -0.96 21.95 -22.86
N SER A 66 -1.62 22.46 -21.83
CA SER A 66 -1.07 23.51 -20.98
C SER A 66 0.04 22.96 -20.09
N GLU A 67 1.26 23.47 -20.26
CA GLU A 67 2.41 23.12 -19.39
C GLU A 67 2.18 23.55 -17.93
N GLU A 68 1.38 24.60 -17.70
CA GLU A 68 0.97 25.01 -16.37
C GLU A 68 0.05 23.96 -15.73
N ASP A 69 -0.91 23.43 -16.48
CA ASP A 69 -1.82 22.39 -15.98
C ASP A 69 -1.07 21.10 -15.69
N LEU A 70 -0.13 20.70 -16.55
CA LEU A 70 0.72 19.54 -16.31
C LEU A 70 1.52 19.70 -15.01
N LYS A 71 2.14 20.88 -14.80
CA LYS A 71 2.90 21.18 -13.59
C LYS A 71 2.01 21.14 -12.34
N ASN A 72 0.81 21.72 -12.42
CA ASN A 72 -0.16 21.73 -11.33
C ASN A 72 -0.65 20.31 -10.99
N LEU A 73 -1.00 19.52 -12.02
CA LEU A 73 -1.42 18.14 -11.87
C LEU A 73 -0.33 17.27 -11.23
N CYS A 74 0.92 17.43 -11.66
CA CYS A 74 2.06 16.73 -11.07
C CYS A 74 2.25 17.10 -9.59
N THR A 75 2.17 18.39 -9.27
CA THR A 75 2.31 18.91 -7.89
C THR A 75 1.23 18.38 -6.98
N LEU A 76 -0.04 18.49 -7.39
CA LEU A 76 -1.18 17.98 -6.62
C LEU A 76 -1.10 16.47 -6.42
N SER A 77 -0.73 15.72 -7.47
CA SER A 77 -0.56 14.28 -7.39
C SER A 77 0.54 13.86 -6.42
N ALA A 78 1.67 14.57 -6.42
CA ALA A 78 2.76 14.36 -5.46
C ALA A 78 2.30 14.61 -4.02
N GLN A 79 1.57 15.71 -3.77
CA GLN A 79 1.02 16.04 -2.45
C GLN A 79 0.04 14.97 -1.97
N ILE A 80 -0.88 14.49 -2.82
CA ILE A 80 -1.81 13.41 -2.48
C ILE A 80 -1.05 12.14 -2.09
N LYS A 81 -0.01 11.75 -2.84
CA LYS A 81 0.83 10.58 -2.51
C LYS A 81 1.52 10.73 -1.15
N GLN A 82 1.94 11.94 -0.80
CA GLN A 82 2.58 12.24 0.49
C GLN A 82 1.58 12.23 1.64
N ILE A 83 0.42 12.89 1.50
CA ILE A 83 -0.64 12.87 2.52
C ILE A 83 -1.02 11.42 2.83
N HIS A 84 -1.22 10.61 1.80
CA HIS A 84 -1.52 9.21 1.96
C HIS A 84 -0.38 8.44 2.65
N HIS A 85 0.88 8.69 2.29
CA HIS A 85 2.05 8.10 2.94
C HIS A 85 2.07 8.38 4.45
N GLN A 86 1.91 9.65 4.82
CA GLN A 86 1.92 10.09 6.21
C GLN A 86 0.78 9.45 7.00
N ALA A 87 -0.43 9.42 6.44
CA ALA A 87 -1.57 8.75 7.06
C ALA A 87 -1.25 7.29 7.36
N VAL A 88 -0.70 6.56 6.39
CA VAL A 88 -0.34 5.14 6.55
C VAL A 88 0.67 4.94 7.69
N LEU A 89 1.73 5.76 7.77
CA LEU A 89 2.72 5.67 8.84
C LEU A 89 2.12 5.96 10.22
N LEU A 90 1.26 6.99 10.30
CA LEU A 90 0.57 7.34 11.55
C LEU A 90 -0.33 6.19 12.02
N HIS A 91 -1.13 5.63 11.12
CA HIS A 91 -1.95 4.46 11.43
C HIS A 91 -1.08 3.28 11.85
N GLY A 92 -0.01 2.97 11.12
CA GLY A 92 0.90 1.86 11.43
C GLY A 92 1.52 1.97 12.82
N GLU A 93 1.96 3.16 13.23
CA GLU A 93 2.48 3.41 14.57
C GLU A 93 1.43 3.10 15.66
N ARG A 94 0.19 3.60 15.51
CA ARG A 94 -0.89 3.37 16.50
C ARG A 94 -1.29 1.90 16.54
N ILE A 95 -1.39 1.26 15.38
CA ILE A 95 -1.68 -0.18 15.29
C ILE A 95 -0.60 -0.99 16.00
N LYS A 96 0.69 -0.63 15.84
CA LYS A 96 1.79 -1.29 16.56
C LYS A 96 1.63 -1.17 18.07
N LYS A 97 1.34 0.04 18.58
CA LYS A 97 1.10 0.28 20.01
C LYS A 97 -0.05 -0.57 20.55
N VAL A 98 -1.16 -0.67 19.81
CA VAL A 98 -2.29 -1.51 20.21
C VAL A 98 -1.94 -3.00 20.15
N ARG A 99 -1.19 -3.44 19.13
CA ARG A 99 -0.72 -4.83 19.06
C ARG A 99 0.14 -5.16 20.28
N ASP A 100 1.03 -4.27 20.68
CA ASP A 100 1.89 -4.46 21.85
C ASP A 100 1.08 -4.47 23.16
N LEU A 101 0.08 -3.58 23.29
CA LEU A 101 -0.85 -3.57 24.43
C LEU A 101 -1.66 -4.87 24.54
N LEU A 102 -2.12 -5.42 23.41
CA LEU A 102 -2.98 -6.60 23.39
C LEU A 102 -2.21 -7.93 23.45
N LYS A 103 -0.88 -7.94 23.51
CA LYS A 103 -0.05 -9.16 23.60
C LYS A 103 -0.34 -10.01 24.84
N THR A 104 -0.75 -9.38 25.95
CA THR A 104 -1.04 -10.07 27.22
C THR A 104 -2.46 -10.66 27.27
N TYR A 105 -3.28 -10.40 26.24
CA TYR A 105 -4.66 -10.88 26.15
C TYR A 105 -4.71 -12.17 25.34
N ARG A 106 -5.87 -12.84 25.39
CA ARG A 106 -6.12 -14.08 24.64
C ARG A 106 -5.83 -13.91 23.15
N GLU A 107 -5.32 -14.98 22.54
CA GLU A 107 -5.14 -15.07 21.09
C GLU A 107 -6.42 -14.64 20.34
N GLY A 108 -6.23 -13.81 19.32
CA GLY A 108 -7.33 -13.23 18.54
C GLY A 108 -7.82 -11.86 19.00
N ALA A 109 -7.45 -11.39 20.20
CA ALA A 109 -7.84 -10.06 20.70
C ALA A 109 -7.45 -8.93 19.73
N PHE A 110 -6.20 -8.94 19.26
CA PHE A 110 -5.73 -7.97 18.25
C PHE A 110 -6.52 -8.07 16.95
N SER A 111 -6.75 -9.29 16.44
CA SER A 111 -7.52 -9.51 15.23
C SER A 111 -8.99 -9.09 15.34
N ALA A 112 -9.59 -9.18 16.53
CA ALA A 112 -10.94 -8.67 16.81
C ALA A 112 -10.94 -7.14 16.88
N TRP A 113 -9.96 -6.53 17.54
CA TRP A 113 -9.80 -5.07 17.56
C TRP A 113 -9.68 -4.48 16.15
N LEU A 114 -8.90 -5.12 15.26
CA LEU A 114 -8.79 -4.70 13.86
C LEU A 114 -10.15 -4.69 13.14
N LEU A 115 -11.00 -5.69 13.39
CA LEU A 115 -12.35 -5.74 12.81
C LEU A 115 -13.25 -4.64 13.37
N ILE A 116 -13.19 -4.37 14.68
CA ILE A 116 -14.00 -3.33 15.32
C ILE A 116 -13.59 -1.93 14.82
N THR A 117 -12.29 -1.66 14.68
CA THR A 117 -11.79 -0.32 14.34
C THR A 117 -11.73 -0.04 12.83
N TYR A 118 -11.43 -1.03 11.99
CA TYR A 118 -11.24 -0.85 10.54
C TYR A 118 -12.30 -1.55 9.69
N GLY A 119 -13.16 -2.38 10.27
CA GLY A 119 -14.11 -3.23 9.52
C GLY A 119 -13.44 -4.36 8.70
N ASN A 120 -12.11 -4.43 8.68
CA ASN A 120 -11.35 -5.42 7.93
C ASN A 120 -9.95 -5.62 8.54
N ARG A 121 -9.31 -6.74 8.21
CA ARG A 121 -7.93 -7.04 8.67
C ARG A 121 -6.86 -6.57 7.69
N GLN A 122 -7.15 -6.60 6.38
CA GLN A 122 -6.14 -6.44 5.35
C GLN A 122 -5.45 -5.06 5.37
N THR A 123 -6.25 -3.99 5.39
CA THR A 123 -5.75 -2.61 5.37
C THR A 123 -4.87 -2.30 6.58
N PRO A 124 -5.30 -2.53 7.83
CA PRO A 124 -4.45 -2.21 8.98
C PRO A 124 -3.23 -3.14 9.09
N TYR A 125 -3.30 -4.40 8.65
CA TYR A 125 -2.10 -5.24 8.56
C TYR A 125 -1.10 -4.67 7.55
N ASN A 126 -1.55 -4.21 6.38
CA ASN A 126 -0.68 -3.58 5.38
C ASN A 126 0.02 -2.33 5.96
N PHE A 127 -0.73 -1.49 6.70
CA PHE A 127 -0.17 -0.30 7.35
C PHE A 127 0.87 -0.66 8.41
N LEU A 128 0.58 -1.66 9.24
CA LEU A 128 1.48 -2.14 10.27
C LEU A 128 2.79 -2.66 9.68
N VAL A 129 2.73 -3.60 8.74
CA VAL A 129 3.96 -4.20 8.17
C VAL A 129 4.79 -3.17 7.41
N TYR A 130 4.13 -2.22 6.73
CA TYR A 130 4.84 -1.15 6.06
C TYR A 130 5.53 -0.21 7.04
N TYR A 131 4.85 0.21 8.11
CA TYR A 131 5.44 1.02 9.17
C TYR A 131 6.65 0.32 9.80
N GLU A 132 6.56 -0.99 10.04
CA GLU A 132 7.66 -1.77 10.59
C GLU A 132 8.87 -1.80 9.65
N LEU A 133 8.66 -2.07 8.35
CA LEU A 133 9.73 -2.00 7.35
C LEU A 133 10.33 -0.59 7.32
N PHE A 134 9.50 0.43 7.16
CA PHE A 134 9.93 1.83 7.01
C PHE A 134 10.72 2.34 8.22
N SER A 135 10.34 1.92 9.42
CA SER A 135 11.05 2.29 10.66
C SER A 135 12.47 1.73 10.75
N THR A 136 12.75 0.65 10.01
CA THR A 136 14.08 0.01 9.97
C THR A 136 14.96 0.49 8.82
N LEU A 137 14.40 1.20 7.84
CA LEU A 137 15.16 1.66 6.67
C LEU A 137 16.13 2.79 7.03
N PRO A 138 17.33 2.82 6.41
CA PRO A 138 18.18 4.00 6.36
C PRO A 138 17.47 5.19 5.69
N GLU A 139 17.81 6.43 6.09
CA GLU A 139 17.15 7.64 5.60
C GLU A 139 17.14 7.78 4.06
N PRO A 140 18.22 7.46 3.33
CA PRO A 140 18.19 7.50 1.86
C PRO A 140 17.16 6.53 1.25
N LEU A 141 16.95 5.36 1.88
CA LEU A 141 16.00 4.37 1.38
C LEU A 141 14.56 4.70 1.75
N LYS A 142 14.32 5.49 2.80
CA LYS A 142 12.97 6.00 3.10
C LYS A 142 12.45 6.88 1.97
N ILE A 143 13.31 7.77 1.45
CA ILE A 143 12.98 8.65 0.32
C ILE A 143 12.58 7.83 -0.90
N GLU A 144 13.31 6.75 -1.21
CA GLU A 144 12.95 5.87 -2.33
C GLU A 144 11.68 5.05 -2.05
N ALA A 145 11.50 4.54 -0.84
CA ALA A 145 10.31 3.79 -0.45
C ALA A 145 9.02 4.63 -0.50
N GLU A 146 9.12 5.96 -0.30
CA GLU A 146 8.00 6.89 -0.43
C GLU A 146 7.47 6.97 -1.86
N LYS A 147 8.36 6.89 -2.86
CA LYS A 147 8.06 7.00 -4.28
C LYS A 147 7.38 5.73 -4.83
N MET A 148 7.69 4.57 -4.26
CA MET A 148 7.21 3.26 -4.73
C MET A 148 5.67 3.11 -4.70
N PRO A 149 5.08 2.30 -5.61
CA PRO A 149 3.67 1.95 -5.59
C PRO A 149 3.27 1.27 -4.27
N ARG A 150 2.19 1.76 -3.65
CA ARG A 150 1.76 1.33 -2.31
C ARG A 150 1.51 -0.18 -2.20
N GLN A 151 0.80 -0.76 -3.15
CA GLN A 151 0.53 -2.19 -3.14
C GLN A 151 1.83 -3.02 -3.25
N ALA A 152 2.81 -2.55 -4.01
CA ALA A 152 4.09 -3.23 -4.15
C ALA A 152 4.90 -3.16 -2.85
N ILE A 153 5.00 -1.99 -2.22
CA ILE A 153 5.75 -1.84 -0.96
C ILE A 153 5.07 -2.57 0.21
N TYR A 154 3.74 -2.62 0.26
CA TYR A 154 3.02 -3.47 1.23
C TYR A 154 3.32 -4.94 1.01
N THR A 155 3.36 -5.37 -0.25
CA THR A 155 3.72 -6.74 -0.59
C THR A 155 5.15 -7.03 -0.14
N LEU A 156 6.12 -6.18 -0.49
CA LEU A 156 7.52 -6.31 -0.09
C LEU A 156 7.68 -6.38 1.43
N ALA A 157 7.02 -5.48 2.16
CA ALA A 157 7.05 -5.45 3.62
C ALA A 157 6.52 -6.76 4.25
N SER A 158 5.42 -7.28 3.72
CA SER A 158 4.77 -8.50 4.21
C SER A 158 5.51 -9.81 3.91
N ARG A 159 6.49 -9.80 2.98
CA ARG A 159 7.26 -10.99 2.61
C ARG A 159 8.26 -11.34 3.70
N GLN A 160 8.40 -12.64 3.97
CA GLN A 160 9.48 -13.15 4.79
C GLN A 160 10.77 -13.21 3.97
N GLY A 161 11.90 -12.84 4.58
CA GLY A 161 13.20 -12.89 3.94
C GLY A 161 14.17 -11.83 4.48
N PRO A 162 15.45 -11.88 4.05
CA PRO A 162 16.49 -10.97 4.51
C PRO A 162 16.14 -9.50 4.24
N GLN A 163 16.41 -8.64 5.23
CA GLN A 163 16.15 -7.20 5.14
C GLN A 163 16.98 -6.56 4.02
N GLU A 164 18.22 -7.00 3.84
CA GLU A 164 19.18 -6.48 2.85
C GLU A 164 18.64 -6.63 1.42
N LYS A 165 17.92 -7.73 1.15
CA LYS A 165 17.27 -7.96 -0.14
C LYS A 165 16.07 -7.04 -0.37
N LYS A 166 15.30 -6.74 0.68
CA LYS A 166 14.20 -5.76 0.60
C LYS A 166 14.76 -4.37 0.33
N GLU A 167 15.83 -4.00 1.01
CA GLU A 167 16.55 -2.75 0.80
C GLU A 167 17.13 -2.64 -0.61
N ALA A 168 17.66 -3.74 -1.17
CA ALA A 168 18.15 -3.76 -2.54
C ALA A 168 17.04 -3.45 -3.57
N ILE A 169 15.84 -4.00 -3.39
CA ILE A 169 14.70 -3.68 -4.26
C ILE A 169 14.33 -2.20 -4.16
N ILE A 170 14.31 -1.63 -2.95
CA ILE A 170 13.99 -0.22 -2.71
C ILE A 170 15.06 0.68 -3.35
N ARG A 171 16.34 0.37 -3.12
CA ARG A 171 17.49 1.12 -3.65
C ARG A 171 17.51 1.15 -5.17
N ASN A 172 17.09 0.06 -5.81
CA ASN A 172 17.11 -0.09 -7.26
C ASN A 172 15.82 0.39 -7.94
N TYR A 173 14.88 0.99 -7.20
CA TYR A 173 13.65 1.52 -7.77
C TYR A 173 13.93 2.68 -8.74
N ARG A 174 13.48 2.57 -9.98
CA ARG A 174 13.63 3.56 -11.06
C ARG A 174 12.30 3.91 -11.72
N GLY A 175 11.23 3.94 -10.93
CA GLY A 175 9.89 4.29 -11.44
C GLY A 175 9.18 3.13 -12.13
N GLU A 176 9.54 1.88 -11.86
CA GLU A 176 8.82 0.70 -12.31
C GLU A 176 7.34 0.78 -11.90
N SER A 177 6.48 0.21 -12.74
CA SER A 177 5.06 0.07 -12.47
C SER A 177 4.82 -0.89 -11.30
N LYS A 178 3.59 -0.83 -10.78
CA LYS A 178 3.12 -1.77 -9.76
C LYS A 178 3.27 -3.23 -10.20
N GLY A 179 2.98 -3.54 -11.47
CA GLY A 179 3.06 -4.91 -12.00
C GLY A 179 4.50 -5.42 -11.99
N GLU A 180 5.40 -4.65 -12.61
CA GLU A 180 6.83 -4.97 -12.69
C GLU A 180 7.46 -5.17 -11.31
N LEU A 181 7.18 -4.27 -10.35
CA LEU A 181 7.68 -4.43 -8.98
C LEU A 181 7.11 -5.67 -8.29
N LEU A 182 5.82 -5.95 -8.45
CA LEU A 182 5.23 -7.16 -7.87
C LEU A 182 5.89 -8.42 -8.43
N ASP A 183 6.27 -8.43 -9.71
CA ASP A 183 6.94 -9.56 -10.32
C ASP A 183 8.38 -9.70 -9.84
N ILE A 184 9.13 -8.60 -9.70
CA ILE A 184 10.45 -8.57 -9.04
C ILE A 184 10.35 -9.14 -7.62
N ILE A 185 9.38 -8.66 -6.82
CA ILE A 185 9.19 -9.10 -5.44
C ILE A 185 8.84 -10.59 -5.37
N ARG A 186 7.96 -11.08 -6.27
CA ARG A 186 7.57 -12.50 -6.30
C ARG A 186 8.72 -13.40 -6.71
N LYS A 187 9.61 -12.93 -7.60
CA LYS A 187 10.80 -13.66 -8.02
C LYS A 187 11.82 -13.75 -6.89
N GLU A 188 12.07 -12.65 -6.18
CA GLU A 188 13.06 -12.59 -5.10
C GLU A 188 12.57 -13.25 -3.81
N PHE A 189 11.28 -13.12 -3.51
CA PHE A 189 10.63 -13.68 -2.33
C PHE A 189 9.45 -14.57 -2.73
N PRO A 190 9.71 -15.77 -3.29
CA PRO A 190 8.65 -16.69 -3.68
C PRO A 190 7.79 -17.09 -2.47
N LEU A 191 6.51 -17.36 -2.72
CA LEU A 191 5.66 -17.94 -1.67
C LEU A 191 6.17 -19.35 -1.37
N ILE A 192 6.30 -19.68 -0.09
CA ILE A 192 6.58 -21.05 0.35
C ILE A 192 5.36 -21.90 -0.06
N SER A 193 5.57 -23.16 -0.44
CA SER A 193 4.52 -24.11 -0.86
C SER A 193 3.35 -24.27 0.13
N THR A 194 3.55 -23.88 1.38
CA THR A 194 2.59 -23.91 2.49
C THR A 194 1.86 -22.59 2.72
N ASP A 195 2.22 -21.50 2.03
CA ASP A 195 1.57 -20.19 2.19
C ASP A 195 0.16 -20.24 1.57
N ARG A 196 -0.86 -19.97 2.38
CA ARG A 196 -2.28 -19.95 1.97
C ARG A 196 -2.58 -18.91 0.87
N ARG A 197 -1.67 -17.94 0.64
CA ARG A 197 -1.74 -16.96 -0.45
C ARG A 197 -1.23 -17.50 -1.78
N GLN A 198 -0.59 -18.67 -1.81
CA GLN A 198 -0.24 -19.33 -3.05
C GLN A 198 -1.52 -19.96 -3.61
N THR A 199 -2.24 -19.18 -4.41
CA THR A 199 -3.42 -19.67 -5.09
C THR A 199 -2.96 -20.75 -6.07
N CYS A 200 -3.29 -22.01 -5.77
CA CYS A 200 -3.17 -23.07 -6.75
C CYS A 200 -4.04 -22.66 -7.95
N LEU A 201 -3.42 -22.37 -9.10
CA LEU A 201 -4.11 -21.89 -10.30
C LEU A 201 -5.24 -22.85 -10.69
N ALA A 202 -5.04 -24.16 -10.50
CA ALA A 202 -6.08 -25.15 -10.70
C ALA A 202 -7.27 -24.94 -9.75
N LYS A 203 -7.03 -24.72 -8.44
CA LYS A 203 -8.10 -24.42 -7.47
C LYS A 203 -8.83 -23.12 -7.81
N GLN A 204 -8.10 -22.09 -8.26
CA GLN A 204 -8.70 -20.81 -8.67
C GLN A 204 -9.58 -20.97 -9.92
N ALA A 205 -9.07 -21.65 -10.95
CA ALA A 205 -9.81 -21.93 -12.17
C ALA A 205 -11.09 -22.73 -11.88
N LEU A 206 -11.00 -23.78 -11.05
CA LEU A 206 -12.15 -24.59 -10.65
C LEU A 206 -13.18 -23.78 -9.84
N ALA A 207 -12.74 -22.90 -8.93
CA ALA A 207 -13.64 -22.04 -8.17
C ALA A 207 -14.41 -21.05 -9.06
N ILE A 208 -13.74 -20.47 -10.07
CA ILE A 208 -14.39 -19.57 -11.04
C ILE A 208 -15.41 -20.33 -11.88
N LEU A 209 -15.07 -21.52 -12.39
CA LEU A 209 -15.99 -22.37 -13.15
C LEU A 209 -17.20 -22.80 -12.32
N SER A 210 -16.99 -23.17 -11.06
CA SER A 210 -18.06 -23.52 -10.13
C SER A 210 -19.02 -22.34 -9.90
N LYS A 211 -18.49 -21.15 -9.64
CA LYS A 211 -19.28 -19.93 -9.46
C LYS A 211 -20.03 -19.54 -10.74
N GLY A 212 -19.38 -19.63 -11.91
CA GLY A 212 -20.01 -19.40 -13.20
C GLY A 212 -21.17 -20.36 -13.46
N SER A 213 -21.00 -21.66 -13.16
CA SER A 213 -22.07 -22.65 -13.26
C SER A 213 -23.25 -22.34 -12.36
N GLN A 214 -23.01 -21.90 -11.11
CA GLN A 214 -24.08 -21.48 -10.21
C GLN A 214 -24.85 -20.26 -10.71
N LEU A 215 -24.18 -19.31 -11.37
CA LEU A 215 -24.83 -18.15 -11.97
C LEU A 215 -25.69 -18.55 -13.18
N LEU A 216 -25.15 -19.40 -14.06
CA LEU A 216 -25.90 -19.90 -15.23
C LEU A 216 -27.13 -20.70 -14.81
N LYS A 217 -27.08 -21.45 -13.70
CA LYS A 217 -28.26 -22.13 -13.13
C LYS A 217 -29.38 -21.18 -12.68
N LYS A 218 -29.06 -19.92 -12.43
CA LYS A 218 -30.03 -18.88 -12.04
C LYS A 218 -30.55 -18.08 -13.23
N CYS A 219 -29.94 -18.24 -14.41
CA CYS A 219 -30.46 -17.64 -15.64
C CYS A 219 -31.69 -18.43 -16.09
N SER A 220 -32.83 -17.77 -16.16
CA SER A 220 -34.08 -18.36 -16.67
C SER A 220 -34.06 -18.53 -18.19
N GLU A 221 -33.39 -17.62 -18.91
CA GLU A 221 -33.24 -17.65 -20.37
C GLU A 221 -31.85 -17.15 -20.78
N LEU A 222 -31.32 -17.71 -21.86
CA LEU A 222 -30.06 -17.30 -22.50
C LEU A 222 -30.37 -16.84 -23.92
N SER A 223 -29.78 -15.72 -24.35
CA SER A 223 -29.93 -15.26 -25.73
C SER A 223 -29.27 -16.25 -26.72
N PRO A 224 -29.64 -16.21 -28.01
CA PRO A 224 -28.95 -17.00 -29.04
C PRO A 224 -27.44 -16.72 -29.11
N GLU A 225 -27.02 -15.46 -28.90
CA GLU A 225 -25.60 -15.10 -28.82
C GLU A 225 -24.90 -15.71 -27.60
N ASP A 226 -25.56 -15.73 -26.44
CA ASP A 226 -25.04 -16.32 -25.22
C ASP A 226 -24.90 -17.85 -25.35
N TYR A 227 -25.85 -18.51 -26.00
CA TYR A 227 -25.80 -19.94 -26.32
C TYR A 227 -24.57 -20.27 -27.18
N SER A 228 -24.37 -19.52 -28.27
CA SER A 228 -23.20 -19.70 -29.15
C SER A 228 -21.89 -19.47 -28.39
N SER A 229 -21.87 -18.48 -27.50
CA SER A 229 -20.70 -18.16 -26.68
C SER A 229 -20.40 -19.26 -25.66
N LEU A 230 -21.42 -19.80 -25.00
CA LEU A 230 -21.30 -20.91 -24.06
C LEU A 230 -20.79 -22.19 -24.75
N GLU A 231 -21.33 -22.54 -25.91
CA GLU A 231 -20.85 -23.69 -26.69
C GLU A 231 -19.38 -23.56 -27.08
N LYS A 232 -18.95 -22.38 -27.56
CA LYS A 232 -17.55 -22.10 -27.87
C LYS A 232 -16.67 -22.27 -26.64
N LEU A 233 -17.14 -21.84 -25.47
CA LEU A 233 -16.43 -21.94 -24.21
C LEU A 233 -16.31 -23.39 -23.73
N ILE A 234 -17.37 -24.19 -23.87
CA ILE A 234 -17.36 -25.64 -23.60
C ILE A 234 -16.35 -26.36 -24.51
N LYS A 235 -16.35 -26.07 -25.82
CA LYS A 235 -15.37 -26.66 -26.76
C LYS A 235 -13.93 -26.32 -26.38
N LYS A 236 -13.66 -25.09 -25.95
CA LYS A 236 -12.33 -24.69 -25.44
C LYS A 236 -11.96 -25.47 -24.17
N LEU A 237 -12.88 -25.62 -23.22
CA LEU A 237 -12.64 -26.39 -21.98
C LEU A 237 -12.41 -27.87 -22.26
N GLN A 238 -13.11 -28.47 -23.23
CA GLN A 238 -12.87 -29.85 -23.66
C GLN A 238 -11.47 -30.05 -24.25
N LYS A 239 -11.00 -29.12 -25.08
CA LYS A 239 -9.61 -29.14 -25.58
C LYS A 239 -8.59 -29.07 -24.44
N VAL A 240 -8.83 -28.20 -23.46
CA VAL A 240 -7.98 -28.08 -22.26
C VAL A 240 -7.99 -29.38 -21.45
N LYS A 241 -9.15 -30.02 -21.27
CA LYS A 241 -9.27 -31.33 -20.59
C LYS A 241 -8.40 -32.40 -21.27
N ASN A 242 -8.44 -32.46 -22.60
CA ASN A 242 -7.66 -33.45 -23.37
C ASN A 242 -6.13 -33.24 -23.23
N ASN A 243 -5.68 -32.00 -22.96
CA ASN A 243 -4.28 -31.73 -22.69
C ASN A 243 -3.84 -32.21 -21.29
N PHE A 244 -4.74 -32.24 -20.31
CA PHE A 244 -4.45 -32.73 -18.95
C PHE A 244 -4.63 -34.25 -18.81
N PHE A 245 -5.46 -34.85 -19.65
CA PHE A 245 -5.70 -36.28 -19.72
C PHE A 245 -5.56 -36.73 -21.18
N PRO A 246 -4.34 -36.85 -21.72
CA PRO A 246 -4.15 -37.48 -23.02
C PRO A 246 -4.69 -38.90 -22.90
N ASN A 247 -5.62 -39.28 -23.79
CA ASN A 247 -6.29 -40.58 -23.80
C ASN A 247 -5.37 -41.71 -23.32
N THR A 248 -5.49 -42.12 -22.06
CA THR A 248 -5.03 -43.43 -21.60
C THR A 248 -5.93 -44.45 -22.27
N LYS A 249 -5.49 -44.93 -23.43
CA LYS A 249 -5.97 -46.19 -23.98
C LYS A 249 -5.57 -47.29 -22.99
N VAL A 250 -6.54 -47.86 -22.31
CA VAL A 250 -6.51 -49.27 -21.89
C VAL A 250 -7.25 -50.02 -22.98
#